data_AF-A0A946M200-F1
#
_entry.id   AF-A0A946M200-F1
#
_cell.length_a   1.000
_cell.length_b   1.000
_cell.length_c   1.000
_cell.angle_alpha   90.00
_cell.angle_beta   90.00
_cell.angle_gamma   90.00
#
_symmetry.space_group_name_H-M   'P 1'
#
loop_
_entity.id
_entity.type
_entity.pdbx_description
1 polymer ?
#
loop_
_entity_poly.entity_id
_entity_poly.type
_entity_poly.pdbx_seq_one_letter_code
_entity_poly.pdbx_strand_id
1 'polypeptide(L)' 'MKPKNPNCFDCHHFFVTWDQNFPRGCRAYGIKTPQIPSLEVQQADGRPCMLFTPKKKTNKK' A
#
# COMPACT_ATOMS: atom_id res chain seq x y z
N MET A 1 21.43 -1.01 -6.29
CA MET A 1 19.99 -1.31 -6.41
C MET A 1 19.23 -0.36 -5.49
N LYS A 2 18.38 0.52 -6.02
CA LYS A 2 17.65 1.52 -5.22
C LYS A 2 16.59 0.81 -4.36
N PRO A 3 16.48 1.09 -3.06
CA PRO A 3 15.33 0.65 -2.27
C PRO A 3 14.10 1.30 -2.91
N LYS A 4 13.32 0.48 -3.59
CA LYS A 4 12.18 0.92 -4.36
C LYS A 4 11.12 1.34 -3.36
N ASN A 5 10.81 2.63 -3.26
CA ASN A 5 9.66 3.11 -2.50
C ASN A 5 8.46 2.21 -2.82
N PRO A 6 7.84 1.55 -1.81
CA PRO A 6 6.80 0.55 -2.07
C PRO A 6 5.57 1.21 -2.70
N ASN A 7 5.36 0.97 -4.00
CA ASN A 7 4.21 1.48 -4.73
C ASN A 7 2.94 0.77 -4.26
N CYS A 8 2.13 1.41 -3.41
CA CYS A 8 0.90 0.80 -2.90
C CYS A 8 -0.04 0.31 -4.01
N PHE A 9 -0.08 0.97 -5.17
CA PHE A 9 -0.88 0.53 -6.31
C PHE A 9 -0.48 -0.84 -6.86
N ASP A 10 0.82 -1.17 -6.79
CA ASP A 10 1.36 -2.46 -7.17
C ASP A 10 1.26 -3.49 -6.01
N CYS A 11 0.77 -3.11 -4.83
CA CYS A 11 0.62 -4.01 -3.69
C CYS A 11 -0.65 -4.86 -3.81
N HIS A 12 -0.55 -6.16 -3.51
CA HIS A 12 -1.68 -7.08 -3.47
C HIS A 12 -2.67 -6.73 -2.34
N HIS A 13 -2.18 -6.18 -1.22
CA HIS A 13 -3.00 -5.83 -0.06
C HIS A 13 -3.71 -4.47 -0.21
N PHE A 14 -3.35 -3.68 -1.23
CA PHE A 14 -4.01 -2.41 -1.48
C PHE A 14 -5.39 -2.64 -2.08
N PHE A 15 -6.39 -2.02 -1.46
CA PHE A 15 -7.77 -2.05 -1.94
C PHE A 15 -8.36 -0.63 -1.89
N VAL A 16 -9.28 -0.37 -2.82
CA VAL A 16 -10.09 0.85 -2.82
C VAL A 16 -11.32 0.57 -1.98
N THR A 17 -11.68 1.50 -1.11
CA THR A 17 -12.88 1.42 -0.29
C THR A 17 -13.96 2.33 -0.86
N TRP A 18 -15.22 2.03 -0.53
CA TRP A 18 -16.39 2.84 -0.93
C TRP A 18 -16.64 4.02 0.03
N ASP A 19 -15.76 4.24 1.00
CA ASP A 19 -15.85 5.34 1.96
C ASP A 19 -15.30 6.63 1.33
N GLN A 20 -16.12 7.68 1.30
CA GLN A 20 -15.73 8.98 0.73
C GLN A 20 -14.58 9.63 1.51
N ASN A 21 -14.54 9.42 2.83
CA ASN A 21 -13.47 9.96 3.67
C ASN A 21 -12.21 9.11 3.56
N PHE A 22 -12.32 7.81 3.29
CA PHE A 22 -11.19 6.88 3.28
C PHE A 22 -11.18 5.99 2.03
N PRO A 23 -10.99 6.54 0.82
CA PRO A 23 -11.11 5.77 -0.42
C PRO A 23 -10.00 4.72 -0.59
N ARG A 24 -8.93 4.78 0.19
CA ARG A 24 -7.78 3.88 0.08
C ARG A 24 -7.61 3.07 1.35
N GLY A 25 -7.38 1.76 1.20
CA GLY A 25 -7.17 0.85 2.32
C GLY A 25 -6.00 -0.08 2.08
N CYS A 26 -5.40 -0.54 3.18
CA CYS A 26 -4.38 -1.58 3.18
C CYS A 26 -4.82 -2.76 4.04
N ARG A 27 -5.01 -3.91 3.42
CA ARG A 27 -5.55 -5.11 4.08
C ARG A 27 -4.55 -5.76 5.03
N ALA A 28 -3.26 -5.57 4.78
CA ALA A 28 -2.20 -6.13 5.62
C ALA A 28 -2.11 -5.44 6.99
N TYR A 29 -2.32 -4.12 7.01
CA TYR A 29 -2.34 -3.32 8.23
C TYR A 29 -3.75 -3.13 8.81
N GLY A 30 -4.81 -3.45 8.03
CA GLY A 30 -6.19 -3.25 8.46
C GLY A 30 -6.64 -1.79 8.51
N ILE A 31 -5.89 -0.89 7.87
CA ILE A 31 -6.14 0.56 7.90
C ILE A 31 -6.88 1.04 6.64
N LYS A 32 -7.65 2.12 6.78
CA LYS A 32 -8.24 2.90 5.69
C LYS A 32 -7.81 4.35 5.87
N THR A 33 -7.33 5.00 4.83
CA THR A 33 -6.66 6.30 4.93
C THR A 33 -7.04 7.25 3.79
N PRO A 34 -6.91 8.56 4.04
CA PRO A 34 -6.87 9.65 3.10
C PRO A 34 -6.13 9.35 1.85
N GLN A 35 -4.88 9.04 2.19
CA GLN A 35 -3.67 9.16 1.43
C GLN A 35 -3.21 7.76 1.02
N ILE A 36 -1.99 7.66 0.53
CA ILE A 36 -1.40 6.36 0.26
C ILE A 36 -1.16 5.65 1.60
N PRO A 37 -1.63 4.41 1.80
CA PRO A 37 -1.50 3.74 3.09
C PRO A 37 -0.05 3.49 3.49
N SER A 38 0.90 3.32 2.55
CA SER A 38 2.33 3.27 2.91
C SER A 38 2.86 4.57 3.48
N LEU A 39 2.29 5.73 3.11
CA LEU A 39 2.70 7.00 3.67
C LEU A 39 2.16 7.10 5.11
N GLU A 40 0.91 6.71 5.33
CA GLU A 40 0.31 6.73 6.66
C GLU A 40 0.98 5.75 7.62
N VAL A 41 1.29 4.53 7.15
CA VAL A 41 2.09 3.56 7.91
C VAL A 41 3.46 4.13 8.23
N GLN A 42 4.11 4.83 7.29
CA GLN A 42 5.40 5.46 7.55
C GLN A 42 5.29 6.60 8.57
N GLN A 43 4.20 7.37 8.55
CA GLN A 43 3.96 8.43 9.52
C GLN A 43 3.62 7.88 10.91
N ALA A 44 2.84 6.80 10.98
CA ALA A 44 2.42 6.18 12.23
C ALA A 44 3.51 5.31 12.86
N ASP A 45 4.14 4.42 12.10
CA ASP A 45 5.16 3.47 12.58
C ASP A 45 6.59 4.02 12.46
N GLY A 46 6.80 5.13 11.74
CA GLY A 46 8.13 5.68 11.46
C GLY A 46 8.97 4.83 10.50
N ARG A 47 8.43 3.72 9.99
CA ARG A 47 9.13 2.73 9.17
C ARG A 47 8.42 2.52 7.83
N PRO A 48 9.15 2.20 6.74
CA PRO A 48 8.55 1.87 5.47
C PRO A 48 7.69 0.60 5.56
N CYS A 49 6.66 0.52 4.71
CA CYS A 49 5.73 -0.61 4.65
C CYS A 49 6.47 -1.95 4.50
N MET A 50 6.53 -2.74 5.58
CA MET A 50 7.20 -4.05 5.62
C MET A 50 6.34 -5.16 5.00
N LEU A 51 5.02 -4.97 5.01
CA LEU A 51 4.04 -5.92 4.45
C LEU A 51 3.74 -5.65 2.96
N PHE A 52 4.66 -4.99 2.26
CA PHE A 52 4.49 -4.72 0.83
C PHE A 52 4.64 -6.01 0.02
N THR A 53 3.54 -6.49 -0.54
CA THR A 53 3.52 -7.67 -1.41
C THR A 53 3.24 -7.25 -2.85
N PRO A 54 4.22 -7.27 -3.76
CA PRO A 54 3.98 -6.89 -5.15
C PRO A 54 3.02 -7.88 -5.82
N LYS A 55 2.03 -7.36 -6.56
CA LYS A 55 1.21 -8.14 -7.48
C LYS A 55 2.16 -8.75 -8.52
N LYS A 56 2.11 -10.08 -8.71
CA LYS A 56 2.83 -10.74 -9.79
C LYS A 56 2.31 -10.17 -11.12
N LYS A 57 3.00 -9.18 -11.68
CA LYS A 57 2.80 -8.82 -13.09
C LYS A 57 3.40 -9.98 -13.87
N THR A 58 2.55 -10.88 -14.35
CA THR A 58 2.97 -11.90 -15.31
C THR A 58 3.44 -11.16 -16.53
N ASN A 59 4.76 -10.95 -16.63
CA ASN A 59 5.40 -10.49 -17.84
C ASN A 59 5.23 -11.63 -18.85
N LYS A 60 4.11 -11.65 -19.57
CA LYS A 60 3.97 -12.50 -20.75
C LYS A 60 4.93 -11.92 -21.77
N LYS A 61 6.09 -12.58 -21.85
CA LYS A 61 7.12 -12.39 -22.86
C LYS A 61 6.62 -12.90 -24.21
#